data_AF-Q2SKB6-F1
#
_entry.id   AF-Q2SKB6-F1
#
_cell.length_a   1.000
_cell.length_b   1.000
_cell.length_c   1.000
_cell.angle_alpha   90.00
_cell.angle_beta   90.00
_cell.angle_gamma   90.00
#
_symmetry.space_group_name_H-M   'P 1'
#
loop_
_entity.id
_entity.type
_entity.pdbx_description
1 polymer ?
#
loop_
_entity_poly.entity_id
_entity_poly.type
_entity_poly.pdbx_seq_one_letter_code
_entity_poly.pdbx_strand_id
1 'polypeptide(L)'
;MYVRNKLFLCLLFIFMVSCTQGNNNDSKVDKINMRNKVLSELNSGYRLDAMNWLDFLKCWSRKQEALLVDHDREPFLKITHSPNRMAGAREYKKDFIESSLRVSAPNSLVHFYKAFLELNGSFIEDGDFESKGFYNPSNLKELSKFGSEFEILDAEWEIESEDESYYRYGIDQDTATGRTSYLKNAIVIGKYGHSYNDLIVLYPNSKTRDGEMEAALLSFASEFRAPSFAELMRQLSILETESKDLLPPYPQEALKETCAEYLPLENVWWK
;
A
#
# COMPACT_ATOMS: atom_id res chain seq x y z
N MET A 1 10.44 52.60 42.88
CA MET A 1 10.45 52.22 44.31
C MET A 1 9.58 50.96 44.47
N TYR A 2 10.15 49.91 45.10
CA TYR A 2 9.56 48.65 45.59
C TYR A 2 8.86 47.72 44.56
N VAL A 3 9.38 46.56 44.14
CA VAL A 3 9.91 45.32 44.81
C VAL A 3 8.80 44.33 45.26
N ARG A 4 8.74 43.21 44.54
CA ARG A 4 8.45 41.78 44.90
C ARG A 4 7.24 41.39 45.76
N ASN A 5 6.49 40.38 45.28
CA ASN A 5 6.50 38.97 45.77
C ASN A 5 5.47 38.15 44.95
N LYS A 6 5.84 37.07 44.23
CA LYS A 6 6.25 35.70 44.62
C LYS A 6 5.08 34.80 45.08
N LEU A 7 5.03 33.61 44.45
CA LEU A 7 4.53 32.31 44.96
C LEU A 7 2.98 32.18 45.09
N PHE A 8 2.27 31.07 44.81
CA PHE A 8 2.57 29.66 44.49
C PHE A 8 1.24 28.91 44.19
N LEU A 9 1.35 27.60 43.88
CA LEU A 9 0.33 26.53 43.70
C LEU A 9 -0.31 26.42 42.29
N CYS A 10 0.07 25.45 41.44
CA CYS A 10 -0.01 23.97 41.54
C CYS A 10 -1.41 23.43 41.85
N LEU A 11 -2.09 22.92 40.80
CA LEU A 11 -3.07 21.84 40.95
C LEU A 11 -3.04 20.97 39.69
N LEU A 12 -2.25 19.89 39.79
CA LEU A 12 -2.34 18.68 38.98
C LEU A 12 -3.70 18.04 39.23
N PHE A 13 -4.50 17.85 38.19
CA PHE A 13 -5.62 16.91 38.21
C PHE A 13 -5.18 15.58 37.59
N ILE A 14 -4.99 14.61 38.48
CA ILE A 14 -4.74 13.20 38.18
C ILE A 14 -6.07 12.60 37.73
N PHE A 15 -6.20 12.25 36.44
CA PHE A 15 -7.28 11.39 35.98
C PHE A 15 -6.92 9.94 36.29
N MET A 16 -7.61 9.38 37.27
CA MET A 16 -7.56 7.97 37.66
C MET A 16 -8.17 7.11 36.56
N VAL A 17 -7.34 6.27 35.96
CA VAL A 17 -7.71 5.14 35.11
C VAL A 17 -8.46 4.13 35.96
N SER A 18 -9.73 3.87 35.63
CA SER A 18 -10.47 2.72 36.14
C SER A 18 -10.30 1.57 35.15
N CYS A 19 -9.45 0.60 35.52
CA CYS A 19 -9.39 -0.70 34.85
C CYS A 19 -10.61 -1.53 35.28
N THR A 20 -11.64 -1.59 34.44
CA THR A 20 -12.63 -2.67 34.49
C THR A 20 -12.06 -3.88 33.76
N GLN A 21 -11.73 -4.89 34.55
CA GLN A 21 -11.24 -6.20 34.14
C GLN A 21 -12.39 -6.99 33.51
N GLY A 22 -12.58 -6.80 32.21
CA GLY A 22 -13.47 -7.62 31.37
C GLY A 22 -12.78 -8.92 31.01
N ASN A 23 -13.25 -10.03 31.58
CA ASN A 23 -12.96 -11.38 31.12
C ASN A 23 -13.52 -11.53 29.69
N ASN A 24 -12.69 -11.29 28.68
CA ASN A 24 -12.93 -11.80 27.35
C ASN A 24 -12.00 -12.98 27.12
N ASN A 25 -12.62 -14.12 26.83
CA ASN A 25 -11.98 -15.26 26.20
C ASN A 25 -11.47 -14.82 24.83
N ASP A 26 -10.31 -14.19 24.80
CA ASP A 26 -9.55 -13.98 23.57
C ASP A 26 -9.14 -15.37 23.08
N SER A 27 -9.70 -15.74 21.94
CA SER A 27 -9.17 -16.77 21.08
C SER A 27 -7.65 -16.63 21.02
N LYS A 28 -6.95 -17.75 21.20
CA LYS A 28 -5.51 -17.85 20.90
C LYS A 28 -5.33 -17.58 19.40
N VAL A 29 -5.26 -16.31 19.03
CA VAL A 29 -4.50 -15.89 17.86
C VAL A 29 -3.07 -16.14 18.25
N ASP A 30 -2.44 -17.16 17.65
CA ASP A 30 -1.03 -17.44 17.84
C ASP A 30 -0.27 -16.14 17.59
N LYS A 31 0.27 -15.55 18.66
CA LYS A 31 1.20 -14.42 18.56
C LYS A 31 2.41 -14.95 17.82
N ILE A 32 2.44 -14.77 16.50
CA ILE A 32 3.60 -15.08 15.69
C ILE A 32 4.73 -14.21 16.26
N ASN A 33 5.69 -14.88 16.90
CA ASN A 33 6.89 -14.22 17.38
C ASN A 33 7.70 -13.81 16.14
N MET A 34 7.68 -12.52 15.82
CA MET A 34 8.39 -11.94 14.67
C MET A 34 9.90 -11.81 14.91
N ARG A 35 10.40 -12.16 16.11
CA ARG A 35 11.84 -12.19 16.39
C ARG A 35 12.54 -13.13 15.42
N ASN A 36 13.45 -12.56 14.63
CA ASN A 36 14.33 -13.24 13.66
C ASN A 36 13.67 -13.80 12.39
N LYS A 37 12.43 -13.42 12.05
CA LYS A 37 11.83 -13.85 10.77
C LYS A 37 12.16 -12.88 9.66
N VAL A 38 12.74 -13.40 8.58
CA VAL A 38 12.91 -12.69 7.31
C VAL A 38 11.61 -12.83 6.51
N LEU A 39 11.24 -11.83 5.70
CA LEU A 39 10.00 -11.85 4.91
C LEU A 39 9.86 -13.11 4.04
N SER A 40 10.97 -13.67 3.56
CA SER A 40 11.01 -14.89 2.74
C SER A 40 10.54 -16.16 3.45
N GLU A 41 10.40 -16.13 4.78
CA GLU A 41 9.84 -17.22 5.59
C GLU A 41 8.32 -17.11 5.77
N LEU A 42 7.74 -15.94 5.46
CA LEU A 42 6.35 -15.60 5.67
C LEU A 42 5.59 -15.67 4.34
N ASN A 43 4.35 -16.15 4.36
CA ASN A 43 3.46 -16.06 3.20
C ASN A 43 2.71 -14.72 3.24
N SER A 44 2.49 -14.12 2.08
CA SER A 44 1.63 -12.95 1.94
C SER A 44 0.14 -13.28 2.11
N GLY A 45 -0.24 -14.56 2.08
CA GLY A 45 -1.63 -14.98 2.14
C GLY A 45 -2.38 -14.86 0.80
N TYR A 46 -1.72 -14.41 -0.26
CA TYR A 46 -2.33 -14.25 -1.58
C TYR A 46 -2.47 -15.59 -2.32
N ARG A 47 -3.70 -16.00 -2.60
CA ARG A 47 -4.04 -17.23 -3.35
C ARG A 47 -5.15 -17.05 -4.38
N LEU A 48 -5.39 -15.81 -4.77
CA LEU A 48 -6.53 -15.40 -5.59
C LEU A 48 -6.19 -15.37 -7.07
N ASP A 49 -7.20 -15.13 -7.91
CA ASP A 49 -7.07 -15.03 -9.36
C ASP A 49 -7.57 -13.68 -9.92
N ALA A 50 -7.56 -13.56 -11.26
CA ALA A 50 -8.01 -12.34 -11.93
C ALA A 50 -9.52 -12.05 -11.74
N MET A 51 -10.36 -13.06 -11.46
CA MET A 51 -11.79 -12.85 -11.21
C MET A 51 -12.01 -12.14 -9.87
N ASN A 52 -11.26 -12.50 -8.83
CA ASN A 52 -11.30 -11.77 -7.56
C ASN A 52 -10.92 -10.31 -7.74
N TRP A 53 -9.87 -10.04 -8.53
CA TRP A 53 -9.48 -8.66 -8.88
C TRP A 53 -10.56 -7.93 -9.68
N LEU A 54 -11.23 -8.62 -10.60
CA LEU A 54 -12.30 -8.04 -11.39
C LEU A 54 -13.45 -7.54 -10.51
N ASP A 55 -13.86 -8.35 -9.53
CA ASP A 55 -14.94 -8.00 -8.61
C ASP A 55 -14.51 -6.87 -7.64
N PHE A 56 -13.28 -6.92 -7.15
CA PHE A 56 -12.69 -5.85 -6.35
C PHE A 56 -12.65 -4.50 -7.08
N LEU A 57 -12.14 -4.47 -8.32
CA LEU A 57 -12.04 -3.24 -9.11
C LEU A 57 -13.42 -2.69 -9.50
N LYS A 58 -14.39 -3.55 -9.79
CA LYS A 58 -15.79 -3.13 -10.02
C LYS A 58 -16.40 -2.51 -8.77
N CYS A 59 -16.18 -3.11 -7.60
CA CYS A 59 -16.64 -2.54 -6.34
C CYS A 59 -16.03 -1.16 -6.10
N TRP A 60 -14.70 -1.05 -6.20
CA TRP A 60 -13.97 0.19 -5.96
C TRP A 60 -14.43 1.29 -6.92
N SER A 61 -14.45 1.02 -8.23
CA SER A 61 -14.89 2.01 -9.22
C SER A 61 -16.30 2.52 -8.97
N ARG A 62 -17.25 1.66 -8.60
CA ARG A 62 -18.61 2.09 -8.23
C ARG A 62 -18.64 2.99 -7.00
N LYS A 63 -17.88 2.65 -5.96
CA LYS A 63 -17.78 3.49 -4.75
C LYS A 63 -17.14 4.84 -5.06
N GLN A 64 -16.07 4.85 -5.85
CA GLN A 64 -15.39 6.08 -6.26
C GLN A 64 -16.33 6.97 -7.08
N GLU A 65 -17.05 6.43 -8.07
CA GLU A 65 -18.04 7.16 -8.87
C GLU A 65 -19.11 7.85 -8.01
N ALA A 66 -19.60 7.17 -6.98
CA ALA A 66 -20.56 7.74 -6.04
C ALA A 66 -20.01 8.97 -5.30
N LEU A 67 -18.70 8.99 -4.99
CA LEU A 67 -18.04 10.12 -4.32
C LEU A 67 -17.70 11.27 -5.28
N LEU A 68 -17.48 10.97 -6.57
CA LEU A 68 -17.14 11.99 -7.56
C LEU A 68 -18.30 12.92 -7.89
N VAL A 69 -19.54 12.41 -7.84
CA VAL A 69 -20.75 13.21 -8.01
C VAL A 69 -20.81 14.38 -7.02
N ASP A 70 -20.20 14.21 -5.84
CA ASP A 70 -20.27 15.18 -4.75
C ASP A 70 -19.08 16.15 -4.69
N HIS A 71 -17.96 15.88 -5.38
CA HIS A 71 -16.69 16.56 -5.07
C HIS A 71 -15.79 16.99 -6.24
N ASP A 72 -16.18 16.84 -7.51
CA ASP A 72 -15.38 17.31 -8.67
C ASP A 72 -13.92 16.80 -8.65
N ARG A 73 -13.71 15.61 -8.05
CA ARG A 73 -12.39 14.98 -7.89
C ARG A 73 -12.06 14.16 -9.14
N GLU A 74 -10.77 14.00 -9.42
CA GLU A 74 -10.34 13.05 -10.44
C GLU A 74 -10.43 11.60 -9.90
N PRO A 75 -10.98 10.64 -10.67
CA PRO A 75 -10.94 9.23 -10.31
C PRO A 75 -9.51 8.70 -10.23
N PHE A 76 -9.18 7.93 -9.18
CA PHE A 76 -7.95 7.14 -9.15
C PHE A 76 -8.05 5.96 -10.12
N LEU A 77 -9.13 5.16 -10.02
CA LEU A 77 -9.41 4.10 -10.99
C LEU A 77 -10.09 4.69 -12.23
N LYS A 78 -9.35 4.75 -13.34
CA LYS A 78 -9.86 5.16 -14.66
C LYS A 78 -10.31 3.95 -15.47
N ILE A 79 -11.43 3.31 -15.10
CA ILE A 79 -11.98 2.13 -15.79
C ILE A 79 -13.34 2.44 -16.43
N THR A 80 -13.77 1.61 -17.39
CA THR A 80 -15.13 1.68 -17.96
C THR A 80 -15.88 0.38 -17.70
N HIS A 81 -17.13 0.46 -17.23
CA HIS A 81 -17.95 -0.72 -16.91
C HIS A 81 -18.41 -1.52 -18.14
N SER A 82 -17.99 -1.14 -19.34
CA SER A 82 -18.30 -1.84 -20.59
C SER A 82 -17.22 -2.89 -20.87
N PRO A 83 -17.47 -4.20 -20.68
CA PRO A 83 -16.46 -5.22 -20.90
C PRO A 83 -16.06 -5.21 -22.37
N ASN A 84 -14.80 -4.94 -22.67
CA ASN A 84 -14.32 -5.02 -24.02
C ASN A 84 -13.90 -6.46 -24.32
N ARG A 85 -14.81 -7.21 -24.95
CA ARG A 85 -14.55 -8.58 -25.41
C ARG A 85 -13.35 -8.68 -26.37
N MET A 86 -12.87 -7.58 -26.94
CA MET A 86 -11.66 -7.53 -27.78
C MET A 86 -10.39 -7.13 -27.02
N ALA A 87 -10.48 -6.40 -25.90
CA ALA A 87 -9.30 -6.11 -25.06
C ALA A 87 -8.78 -7.36 -24.37
N GLY A 88 -9.67 -8.30 -24.03
CA GLY A 88 -9.31 -9.64 -23.55
C GLY A 88 -8.46 -10.48 -24.53
N ALA A 89 -8.27 -10.03 -25.78
CA ALA A 89 -7.37 -10.66 -26.75
C ALA A 89 -5.92 -10.12 -26.72
N ARG A 90 -5.65 -8.97 -26.07
CA ARG A 90 -4.27 -8.60 -25.70
C ARG A 90 -3.97 -9.20 -24.34
N GLU A 91 -3.71 -10.50 -24.37
CA GLU A 91 -3.27 -11.26 -23.21
C GLU A 91 -1.96 -10.62 -22.68
N TYR A 92 -2.03 -9.85 -21.58
CA TYR A 92 -0.84 -9.57 -20.79
C TYR A 92 -0.40 -10.89 -20.17
N LYS A 93 0.44 -11.59 -20.92
CA LYS A 93 1.16 -12.76 -20.44
C LYS A 93 2.09 -12.29 -19.32
N LYS A 94 2.26 -13.15 -18.31
CA LYS A 94 3.20 -12.90 -17.20
C LYS A 94 4.56 -12.45 -17.73
N ASP A 95 5.03 -13.09 -18.80
CA ASP A 95 6.27 -12.77 -19.52
C ASP A 95 6.37 -11.30 -19.95
N PHE A 96 5.28 -10.65 -20.35
CA PHE A 96 5.31 -9.23 -20.72
C PHE A 96 5.61 -8.35 -19.51
N ILE A 97 4.90 -8.59 -18.41
CA ILE A 97 5.09 -7.85 -17.15
C ILE A 97 6.50 -8.13 -16.60
N GLU A 98 6.95 -9.38 -16.62
CA GLU A 98 8.31 -9.75 -16.19
C GLU A 98 9.39 -9.12 -17.06
N SER A 99 9.18 -9.02 -18.37
CA SER A 99 10.13 -8.36 -19.28
C SER A 99 10.29 -6.88 -18.95
N SER A 100 9.20 -6.22 -18.57
CA SER A 100 9.22 -4.83 -18.13
C SER A 100 9.89 -4.65 -16.77
N LEU A 101 9.54 -5.50 -15.79
CA LEU A 101 10.09 -5.44 -14.44
C LEU A 101 11.57 -5.88 -14.39
N ARG A 102 12.03 -6.69 -15.37
CA ARG A 102 13.33 -7.38 -15.38
C ARG A 102 13.55 -8.34 -14.19
N VAL A 103 12.46 -8.70 -13.51
CA VAL A 103 12.41 -9.63 -12.38
C VAL A 103 11.11 -10.43 -12.47
N SER A 104 11.03 -11.57 -11.76
CA SER A 104 9.78 -12.33 -11.73
C SER A 104 8.67 -11.53 -11.05
N ALA A 105 7.51 -11.45 -11.71
CA ALA A 105 6.39 -10.62 -11.30
C ALA A 105 5.57 -11.32 -10.21
N PRO A 106 5.15 -10.60 -9.15
CA PRO A 106 4.23 -11.15 -8.16
C PRO A 106 2.88 -11.47 -8.82
N ASN A 107 2.26 -12.57 -8.41
CA ASN A 107 1.02 -13.03 -9.04
C ASN A 107 -0.12 -12.04 -8.82
N SER A 108 -0.15 -11.34 -7.68
CA SER A 108 -1.15 -10.30 -7.43
C SER A 108 -1.12 -9.17 -8.44
N LEU A 109 0.07 -8.69 -8.83
CA LEU A 109 0.23 -7.67 -9.87
C LEU A 109 -0.21 -8.19 -11.25
N VAL A 110 0.15 -9.43 -11.59
CA VAL A 110 -0.26 -10.06 -12.85
C VAL A 110 -1.78 -10.17 -12.94
N HIS A 111 -2.44 -10.62 -11.87
CA HIS A 111 -3.89 -10.76 -11.82
C HIS A 111 -4.60 -9.40 -11.86
N PHE A 112 -4.05 -8.39 -11.18
CA PHE A 112 -4.54 -7.02 -11.25
C PHE A 112 -4.51 -6.48 -12.68
N TYR A 113 -3.38 -6.50 -13.39
CA TYR A 113 -3.30 -5.94 -14.73
C TYR A 113 -4.26 -6.64 -15.71
N LYS A 114 -4.44 -7.96 -15.58
CA LYS A 114 -5.43 -8.70 -16.37
C LYS A 114 -6.85 -8.18 -16.12
N ALA A 115 -7.25 -8.08 -14.87
CA ALA A 115 -8.58 -7.59 -14.50
C ALA A 115 -8.79 -6.11 -14.88
N PHE A 116 -7.79 -5.27 -14.65
CA PHE A 116 -7.82 -3.84 -14.97
C PHE A 116 -8.06 -3.61 -16.47
N LEU A 117 -7.37 -4.37 -17.33
CA LEU A 117 -7.54 -4.29 -18.78
C LEU A 117 -8.86 -4.88 -19.28
N GLU A 118 -9.36 -5.93 -18.63
CA GLU A 118 -10.69 -6.48 -18.94
C GLU A 118 -11.80 -5.42 -18.74
N LEU A 119 -11.58 -4.49 -17.79
CA LEU A 119 -12.42 -3.33 -17.51
C LEU A 119 -12.05 -2.07 -18.31
N ASN A 120 -11.25 -2.20 -19.38
CA ASN A 120 -10.67 -1.09 -20.15
C ASN A 120 -10.04 -0.01 -19.25
N GLY A 121 -9.26 -0.44 -18.27
CA GLY A 121 -8.50 0.47 -17.44
C GLY A 121 -7.55 1.32 -18.27
N SER A 122 -7.56 2.62 -18.01
CA SER A 122 -6.68 3.60 -18.62
C SER A 122 -5.48 3.83 -17.71
N PHE A 123 -4.30 3.83 -18.30
CA PHE A 123 -3.05 4.11 -17.60
C PHE A 123 -2.75 5.60 -17.60
N ILE A 124 -2.01 6.06 -16.61
CA ILE A 124 -1.40 7.39 -16.63
C ILE A 124 -0.19 7.39 -17.57
N GLU A 125 0.04 8.51 -18.25
CA GLU A 125 1.16 8.69 -19.18
C GLU A 125 2.48 8.87 -18.41
N ASP A 126 3.59 8.48 -19.04
CA ASP A 126 4.90 8.78 -18.47
C ASP A 126 5.14 10.30 -18.51
N GLY A 127 5.60 10.88 -17.40
CA GLY A 127 5.76 12.33 -17.25
C GLY A 127 4.48 13.09 -16.87
N ASP A 128 3.35 12.41 -16.66
CA ASP A 128 2.15 13.05 -16.09
C ASP A 128 2.29 13.22 -14.57
N PHE A 129 2.66 14.43 -14.17
CA PHE A 129 2.89 14.78 -12.77
C PHE A 129 1.62 15.14 -12.00
N GLU A 130 0.52 15.40 -12.68
CA GLU A 130 -0.73 15.83 -12.05
C GLU A 130 -1.71 14.67 -11.89
N SER A 131 -1.67 13.65 -12.74
CA SER A 131 -2.57 12.50 -12.62
C SER A 131 -2.17 11.52 -11.52
N LYS A 132 -3.18 10.89 -10.92
CA LYS A 132 -3.06 9.66 -10.14
C LYS A 132 -3.56 8.44 -10.93
N GLY A 133 -3.08 7.25 -10.57
CA GLY A 133 -3.42 5.98 -11.22
C GLY A 133 -2.21 5.09 -11.46
N PHE A 134 -2.35 4.13 -12.39
CA PHE A 134 -1.32 3.12 -12.66
C PHE A 134 -0.61 3.37 -13.98
N TYR A 135 0.68 3.05 -14.03
CA TYR A 135 1.44 3.06 -15.28
C TYR A 135 1.14 1.80 -16.11
N ASN A 136 1.23 1.95 -17.43
CA ASN A 136 1.26 0.81 -18.34
C ASN A 136 2.47 -0.06 -18.00
N PRO A 137 2.36 -1.40 -18.01
CA PRO A 137 3.52 -2.24 -17.75
C PRO A 137 4.73 -1.96 -18.65
N SER A 138 4.56 -1.42 -19.87
CA SER A 138 5.71 -1.00 -20.71
C SER A 138 6.52 0.18 -20.16
N ASN A 139 5.95 0.95 -19.23
CA ASN A 139 6.50 2.20 -18.71
C ASN A 139 6.99 2.05 -17.26
N LEU A 140 6.95 0.85 -16.69
CA LEU A 140 7.48 0.60 -15.34
C LEU A 140 8.99 0.79 -15.36
N LYS A 141 9.49 1.51 -14.36
CA LYS A 141 10.90 1.84 -14.23
C LYS A 141 11.32 1.79 -12.77
N GLU A 142 12.60 1.53 -12.56
CA GLU A 142 13.23 1.67 -11.25
C GLU A 142 13.07 3.12 -10.76
N LEU A 143 12.90 3.31 -9.45
CA LEU A 143 12.71 4.61 -8.81
C LEU A 143 13.88 5.56 -9.13
N SER A 144 15.11 5.04 -9.13
CA SER A 144 16.32 5.78 -9.52
C SER A 144 16.29 6.32 -10.96
N LYS A 145 15.42 5.80 -11.83
CA LYS A 145 15.21 6.25 -13.21
C LYS A 145 13.91 7.04 -13.38
N PHE A 146 13.16 7.25 -12.30
CA PHE A 146 11.87 7.91 -12.33
C PHE A 146 12.01 9.44 -12.36
N GLY A 147 13.01 9.98 -11.66
CA GLY A 147 13.46 11.37 -11.77
C GLY A 147 14.77 11.65 -11.07
N SER A 148 15.36 12.79 -11.41
CA SER A 148 16.69 13.21 -10.95
C SER A 148 16.82 13.40 -9.44
N GLU A 149 15.73 13.75 -8.76
CA GLU A 149 15.64 13.90 -7.31
C GLU A 149 15.75 12.55 -6.58
N PHE A 150 15.32 11.47 -7.23
CA PHE A 150 15.44 10.11 -6.71
C PHE A 150 16.82 9.49 -6.98
N GLU A 151 17.62 10.07 -7.88
CA GLU A 151 19.03 9.73 -8.03
C GLU A 151 19.86 10.16 -6.82
N ILE A 152 19.42 11.21 -6.09
CA ILE A 152 20.15 11.81 -4.96
C ILE A 152 19.86 11.08 -3.63
N LEU A 153 18.84 10.22 -3.56
CA LEU A 153 18.57 9.36 -2.38
C LEU A 153 19.78 8.49 -1.99
N ASP A 154 20.73 8.28 -2.90
CA ASP A 154 21.98 7.52 -2.70
C ASP A 154 23.01 8.23 -1.79
N ALA A 155 22.90 9.55 -1.55
CA ALA A 155 24.07 10.34 -1.14
C ALA A 155 24.13 10.81 0.32
N GLU A 156 23.01 10.96 1.03
CA GLU A 156 23.06 11.72 2.29
C GLU A 156 22.73 10.92 3.56
N TRP A 157 21.79 9.95 3.55
CA TRP A 157 21.29 9.29 4.79
C TRP A 157 20.95 7.81 4.54
N GLU A 158 21.85 6.89 4.90
CA GLU A 158 21.62 5.44 4.82
C GLU A 158 20.79 4.98 6.04
N ILE A 159 19.54 4.57 5.80
CA ILE A 159 18.66 3.97 6.80
C ILE A 159 18.59 2.48 6.49
N GLU A 160 19.14 1.64 7.39
CA GLU A 160 19.14 0.19 7.24
C GLU A 160 18.63 -0.45 8.53
N SER A 161 17.31 -0.57 8.63
CA SER A 161 16.64 -1.16 9.79
C SER A 161 16.81 -2.69 9.82
N GLU A 162 16.97 -3.25 11.02
CA GLU A 162 17.04 -4.70 11.24
C GLU A 162 15.72 -5.39 10.84
N ASP A 163 15.79 -6.67 10.43
CA ASP A 163 14.62 -7.43 9.93
C ASP A 163 13.42 -7.38 10.88
N GLU A 164 13.63 -7.52 12.20
CA GLU A 164 12.56 -7.50 13.21
C GLU A 164 11.81 -6.16 13.26
N SER A 165 12.48 -5.07 12.94
CA SER A 165 11.90 -3.73 12.91
C SER A 165 11.32 -3.39 11.54
N TYR A 166 11.99 -3.80 10.46
CA TYR A 166 11.60 -3.48 9.10
C TYR A 166 10.37 -4.24 8.62
N TYR A 167 10.30 -5.55 8.88
CA TYR A 167 9.21 -6.44 8.43
C TYR A 167 7.99 -6.45 9.36
N ARG A 168 7.73 -5.32 10.02
CA ARG A 168 6.47 -5.06 10.71
C ARG A 168 5.51 -4.36 9.75
N TYR A 169 4.30 -4.91 9.66
CA TYR A 169 3.27 -4.42 8.75
C TYR A 169 1.99 -4.10 9.51
N GLY A 170 1.11 -3.35 8.85
CA GLY A 170 -0.15 -2.95 9.45
C GLY A 170 0.07 -1.89 10.54
N ILE A 171 -0.83 -1.79 11.51
CA ILE A 171 -0.79 -0.72 12.52
C ILE A 171 0.45 -0.75 13.44
N ASP A 172 1.22 -1.85 13.42
CA ASP A 172 2.47 -1.99 14.16
C ASP A 172 3.70 -1.50 13.35
N GLN A 173 3.52 -1.04 12.10
CA GLN A 173 4.58 -0.49 11.27
C GLN A 173 5.02 0.88 11.78
N ASP A 174 6.34 1.06 11.95
CA ASP A 174 6.95 2.35 12.26
C ASP A 174 7.47 3.01 10.97
N THR A 175 6.97 4.18 10.62
CA THR A 175 7.36 4.92 9.41
C THR A 175 8.80 5.43 9.46
N ALA A 176 9.45 5.44 10.63
CA ALA A 176 10.87 5.77 10.76
C ALA A 176 11.79 4.59 10.39
N THR A 177 11.26 3.37 10.29
CA THR A 177 12.03 2.21 9.83
C THR A 177 12.07 2.16 8.31
N GLY A 178 13.19 1.75 7.73
CA GLY A 178 13.41 1.77 6.29
C GLY A 178 14.66 0.98 5.87
N ARG A 179 14.79 0.79 4.55
CA ARG A 179 15.97 0.23 3.87
C ARG A 179 16.26 1.03 2.61
N THR A 180 17.16 2.00 2.72
CA THR A 180 17.56 2.84 1.58
C THR A 180 18.11 1.99 0.43
N SER A 181 18.80 0.88 0.75
CA SER A 181 19.28 -0.11 -0.22
C SER A 181 18.16 -0.76 -1.05
N TYR A 182 16.93 -0.83 -0.53
CA TYR A 182 15.79 -1.41 -1.25
C TYR A 182 15.12 -0.38 -2.17
N LEU A 183 15.09 0.89 -1.76
CA LEU A 183 14.51 2.00 -2.54
C LEU A 183 15.19 2.17 -3.90
N LYS A 184 16.50 1.97 -3.98
CA LYS A 184 17.28 2.12 -5.23
C LYS A 184 16.72 1.31 -6.41
N ASN A 185 16.29 0.09 -6.11
CA ASN A 185 15.78 -0.88 -7.08
C ASN A 185 14.25 -1.00 -7.01
N ALA A 186 13.58 -0.17 -6.22
CA ALA A 186 12.12 -0.17 -6.15
C ALA A 186 11.55 0.14 -7.52
N ILE A 187 10.50 -0.55 -7.91
CA ILE A 187 9.88 -0.40 -9.23
C ILE A 187 8.62 0.42 -9.07
N VAL A 188 8.53 1.55 -9.78
CA VAL A 188 7.37 2.44 -9.73
C VAL A 188 6.28 1.87 -10.63
N ILE A 189 5.10 1.64 -10.06
CA ILE A 189 3.95 1.04 -10.76
C ILE A 189 2.74 1.99 -10.87
N GLY A 190 2.74 3.09 -10.13
CA GLY A 190 1.69 4.10 -10.21
C GLY A 190 1.93 5.26 -9.26
N LYS A 191 0.92 6.12 -9.14
CA LYS A 191 0.85 7.27 -8.24
C LYS A 191 -0.49 7.26 -7.53
N TYR A 192 -0.49 7.43 -6.20
CA TYR A 192 -1.74 7.52 -5.43
C TYR A 192 -2.16 8.96 -5.14
N GLY A 193 -1.25 9.92 -5.25
CA GLY A 193 -1.53 11.34 -5.07
C GLY A 193 -1.08 12.18 -6.27
N HIS A 194 -1.31 13.49 -6.14
CA HIS A 194 -0.95 14.49 -7.15
C HIS A 194 0.48 14.99 -6.97
N SER A 195 1.14 14.69 -5.84
CA SER A 195 2.55 15.03 -5.68
C SER A 195 3.43 14.11 -6.52
N TYR A 196 4.56 14.65 -6.95
CA TYR A 196 5.62 13.88 -7.61
C TYR A 196 6.15 12.72 -6.74
N ASN A 197 6.06 12.86 -5.42
CA ASN A 197 6.55 11.87 -4.46
C ASN A 197 5.50 10.85 -4.01
N ASP A 198 4.23 10.98 -4.43
CA ASP A 198 3.15 10.10 -3.99
C ASP A 198 3.09 8.84 -4.87
N LEU A 199 4.10 7.98 -4.71
CA LEU A 199 4.35 6.85 -5.59
C LEU A 199 3.81 5.53 -5.02
N ILE A 200 3.41 4.65 -5.92
CA ILE A 200 3.13 3.24 -5.64
C ILE A 200 4.32 2.44 -6.15
N VAL A 201 5.01 1.71 -5.26
CA VAL A 201 6.26 1.00 -5.59
C VAL A 201 6.22 -0.47 -5.18
N LEU A 202 7.05 -1.27 -5.84
CA LEU A 202 7.33 -2.67 -5.49
C LEU A 202 8.82 -2.83 -5.16
N TYR A 203 9.13 -3.60 -4.13
CA TYR A 203 10.50 -3.91 -3.73
C TYR A 203 10.93 -5.29 -4.23
N PRO A 204 11.65 -5.39 -5.36
CA PRO A 204 12.04 -6.69 -5.91
C PRO A 204 13.03 -7.47 -5.03
N ASN A 205 13.72 -6.80 -4.11
CA ASN A 205 14.64 -7.41 -3.14
C ASN A 205 13.92 -7.98 -1.91
N SER A 206 12.64 -7.63 -1.72
CA SER A 206 11.85 -7.96 -0.54
C SER A 206 10.68 -8.83 -0.96
N LYS A 207 10.82 -10.15 -0.78
CA LYS A 207 9.84 -11.13 -1.24
C LYS A 207 9.39 -12.06 -0.12
N THR A 208 8.10 -12.33 -0.12
CA THR A 208 7.46 -13.38 0.68
C THR A 208 7.73 -14.76 0.11
N ARG A 209 7.48 -15.80 0.90
CA ARG A 209 7.68 -17.21 0.54
C ARG A 209 6.89 -17.64 -0.70
N ASP A 210 5.69 -17.10 -0.88
CA ASP A 210 4.80 -17.34 -2.02
C ASP A 210 5.17 -16.51 -3.26
N GLY A 211 6.25 -15.73 -3.19
CA GLY A 211 6.80 -14.99 -4.32
C GLY A 211 6.18 -13.61 -4.54
N GLU A 212 5.32 -13.16 -3.63
CA GLU A 212 4.82 -11.78 -3.66
C GLU A 212 5.92 -10.81 -3.23
N MET A 213 6.01 -9.68 -3.91
CA MET A 213 6.90 -8.59 -3.53
C MET A 213 6.23 -7.71 -2.49
N GLU A 214 7.01 -7.23 -1.53
CA GLU A 214 6.61 -6.11 -0.71
C GLU A 214 6.28 -4.91 -1.61
N ALA A 215 5.20 -4.22 -1.26
CA ALA A 215 4.68 -3.08 -2.01
C ALA A 215 4.50 -1.91 -1.04
N ALA A 216 4.64 -0.67 -1.53
CA ALA A 216 4.50 0.49 -0.68
C ALA A 216 3.83 1.68 -1.34
N LEU A 217 3.20 2.51 -0.50
CA LEU A 217 2.90 3.91 -0.80
C LEU A 217 4.06 4.74 -0.27
N LEU A 218 4.83 5.32 -1.17
CA LEU A 218 5.94 6.21 -0.86
C LEU A 218 5.43 7.65 -0.86
N SER A 219 5.84 8.47 0.09
CA SER A 219 5.65 9.93 0.11
C SER A 219 6.97 10.61 0.44
N PHE A 220 7.02 11.93 0.39
CA PHE A 220 8.23 12.68 0.73
C PHE A 220 8.77 12.38 2.15
N ALA A 221 7.87 12.11 3.12
CA ALA A 221 8.25 11.98 4.53
C ALA A 221 7.72 10.70 5.20
N SER A 222 7.05 9.84 4.44
CA SER A 222 6.45 8.63 4.99
C SER A 222 6.46 7.50 3.97
N GLU A 223 6.46 6.28 4.49
CA GLU A 223 6.29 5.07 3.71
C GLU A 223 5.29 4.18 4.42
N PHE A 224 4.24 3.76 3.72
CA PHE A 224 3.38 2.65 4.14
C PHE A 224 3.78 1.41 3.35
N ARG A 225 4.11 0.31 4.02
CA ARG A 225 4.54 -0.95 3.39
C ARG A 225 3.49 -2.02 3.60
N ALA A 226 3.39 -2.93 2.64
CA ALA A 226 2.50 -4.06 2.66
C ALA A 226 3.24 -5.31 2.16
N PRO A 227 2.97 -6.51 2.72
CA PRO A 227 3.68 -7.73 2.37
C PRO A 227 3.38 -8.24 0.95
N SER A 228 2.38 -7.66 0.28
CA SER A 228 2.06 -7.91 -1.12
C SER A 228 1.39 -6.71 -1.77
N PHE A 229 1.40 -6.67 -3.09
CA PHE A 229 0.63 -5.70 -3.85
C PHE A 229 -0.89 -5.84 -3.62
N ALA A 230 -1.39 -7.06 -3.38
CA ALA A 230 -2.80 -7.26 -3.02
C ALA A 230 -3.19 -6.56 -1.71
N GLU A 231 -2.38 -6.67 -0.66
CA GLU A 231 -2.64 -5.96 0.60
C GLU A 231 -2.53 -4.45 0.44
N LEU A 232 -1.55 -3.97 -0.32
CA LEU A 232 -1.44 -2.54 -0.63
C LEU A 232 -2.72 -2.00 -1.28
N MET A 233 -3.27 -2.74 -2.26
CA MET A 233 -4.49 -2.31 -2.96
C MET A 233 -5.74 -2.38 -2.07
N ARG A 234 -5.84 -3.38 -1.18
CA ARG A 234 -6.90 -3.44 -0.16
C ARG A 234 -6.93 -2.15 0.66
N GLN A 235 -5.77 -1.71 1.16
CA GLN A 235 -5.59 -0.50 1.95
C GLN A 235 -5.85 0.78 1.14
N LEU A 236 -5.29 0.86 -0.07
CA LEU A 236 -5.46 2.00 -0.96
C LEU A 236 -6.92 2.20 -1.38
N SER A 237 -7.67 1.11 -1.55
CA SER A 237 -9.11 1.22 -1.88
C SER A 237 -9.91 1.92 -0.79
N ILE A 238 -9.56 1.74 0.48
CA ILE A 238 -10.17 2.49 1.58
C ILE A 238 -9.82 3.97 1.48
N LEU A 239 -8.53 4.29 1.31
CA LEU A 239 -8.07 5.69 1.19
C LEU A 239 -8.83 6.45 0.09
N GLU A 240 -9.11 5.79 -1.04
CA GLU A 240 -9.79 6.41 -2.18
C GLU A 240 -11.33 6.34 -2.14
N THR A 241 -11.93 5.52 -1.26
CA THR A 241 -13.39 5.33 -1.21
C THR A 241 -14.04 5.66 0.12
N GLU A 242 -13.26 5.95 1.14
CA GLU A 242 -13.75 6.36 2.45
C GLU A 242 -13.22 7.74 2.78
N SER A 243 -13.98 8.52 3.55
CA SER A 243 -13.54 9.84 4.05
C SER A 243 -12.52 9.67 5.18
N LYS A 244 -11.35 9.12 4.86
CA LYS A 244 -10.21 9.00 5.76
C LYS A 244 -9.24 10.13 5.47
N ASP A 245 -8.93 10.91 6.49
CA ASP A 245 -7.95 12.01 6.38
C ASP A 245 -6.50 11.54 6.55
N LEU A 246 -6.30 10.26 6.88
CA LEU A 246 -4.99 9.70 7.23
C LEU A 246 -4.60 8.59 6.25
N LEU A 247 -3.34 8.60 5.82
CA LEU A 247 -2.75 7.52 5.05
C LEU A 247 -2.75 6.19 5.84
N PRO A 248 -2.81 5.03 5.16
CA PRO A 248 -2.63 3.73 5.79
C PRO A 248 -1.28 3.62 6.54
N PRO A 249 -1.12 2.66 7.47
CA PRO A 249 -1.92 1.44 7.65
C PRO A 249 -3.27 1.64 8.35
N TYR A 250 -4.34 1.05 7.80
CA TYR A 250 -5.59 0.84 8.52
C TYR A 250 -5.60 -0.56 9.16
N PRO A 251 -6.21 -0.72 10.36
CA PRO A 251 -6.34 -2.03 10.99
C PRO A 251 -7.17 -2.97 10.11
N GLN A 252 -6.88 -4.28 10.14
CA GLN A 252 -7.57 -5.26 9.31
C GLN A 252 -9.09 -5.27 9.52
N GLU A 253 -9.56 -4.92 10.71
CA GLU A 253 -10.99 -4.76 11.00
C GLU A 253 -11.65 -3.66 10.17
N ALA A 254 -10.93 -2.59 9.83
CA ALA A 254 -11.45 -1.51 9.00
C ALA A 254 -11.62 -1.92 7.53
N LEU A 255 -11.01 -3.03 7.10
CA LEU A 255 -11.18 -3.59 5.75
C LEU A 255 -12.48 -4.37 5.59
N LYS A 256 -13.13 -4.76 6.69
CA LYS A 256 -14.41 -5.49 6.66
C LYS A 256 -15.52 -4.58 6.14
N GLU A 257 -16.47 -5.16 5.41
CA GLU A 257 -17.59 -4.47 4.78
C GLU A 257 -17.17 -3.42 3.73
N THR A 258 -15.92 -3.47 3.26
CA THR A 258 -15.38 -2.63 2.18
C THR A 258 -15.14 -3.44 0.91
N CYS A 259 -14.66 -2.79 -0.16
CA CYS A 259 -14.29 -3.52 -1.37
C CYS A 259 -13.15 -4.52 -1.13
N ALA A 260 -12.32 -4.33 -0.09
CA ALA A 260 -11.23 -5.24 0.25
C ALA A 260 -11.68 -6.70 0.50
N GLU A 261 -12.97 -6.94 0.82
CA GLU A 261 -13.52 -8.29 1.00
C GLU A 261 -13.54 -9.12 -0.29
N TYR A 262 -13.54 -8.49 -1.46
CA TYR A 262 -13.43 -9.19 -2.75
C TYR A 262 -12.00 -9.70 -3.03
N LEU A 263 -11.02 -9.24 -2.25
CA LEU A 263 -9.63 -9.72 -2.26
C LEU A 263 -9.25 -10.32 -0.89
N PRO A 264 -9.84 -11.44 -0.45
CA PRO A 264 -9.53 -12.01 0.86
C PRO A 264 -8.10 -12.60 0.89
N LEU A 265 -7.32 -12.25 1.92
CA LEU A 265 -5.99 -12.82 2.16
C LEU A 265 -6.05 -13.87 3.27
N GLU A 266 -5.31 -14.97 3.10
CA GLU A 266 -5.28 -16.07 4.07
C GLU A 266 -4.17 -15.91 5.11
N ASN A 267 -4.42 -16.31 6.36
CA ASN A 267 -3.41 -16.35 7.44
C ASN A 267 -2.68 -15.01 7.65
N VAL A 268 -3.45 -13.91 7.59
CA VAL A 268 -2.97 -12.55 7.84
C VAL A 268 -2.30 -12.48 9.22
N TRP A 269 -1.00 -12.23 9.23
CA TRP A 269 -0.15 -12.21 10.43
C TRP A 269 0.25 -10.79 10.85
N TRP A 270 -0.19 -9.79 10.09
CA TRP A 270 -0.11 -8.37 10.41
C TRP A 270 -1.46 -7.85 10.92
N LYS A 271 -1.47 -6.65 11.49
CA LYS A 271 -2.64 -6.09 12.20
C LYS A 271 -3.30 -4.94 11.47
#